data_AF-A0A2I0HGD9-F1
#
_entry.id   AF-A0A2I0HGD9-F1
#
_cell.length_a   1.000
_cell.length_b   1.000
_cell.length_c   1.000
_cell.angle_alpha   90.00
_cell.angle_beta   90.00
_cell.angle_gamma   90.00
#
_symmetry.space_group_name_H-M   'P 1'
#
loop_
_entity.id
_entity.type
_entity.pdbx_description
1 polymer ?
#
loop_
_entity_poly.entity_id
_entity_poly.type
_entity_poly.pdbx_seq_one_letter_code
_entity_poly.pdbx_strand_id
1 'polypeptide(L)' 'MGFFTPNGSKYRYVGIWYNNYPEFNPVWVANRERPIEDSLGKVMISEDGNLVIMDGKKDVVWSSN' A
#
# COMPACT_ATOMS: atom_id res chain seq x y z
N MET A 1 7.90 1.00 -6.61
CA MET A 1 6.93 1.13 -5.50
C MET A 1 5.54 1.20 -6.11
N GLY A 2 4.55 0.64 -5.42
CA GLY A 2 3.16 0.79 -5.82
C GLY A 2 2.24 -0.13 -5.05
N PHE A 3 0.98 -0.14 -5.48
CA PHE A 3 -0.01 -1.08 -4.97
C PHE A 3 0.21 -2.48 -5.54
N PHE A 4 -0.03 -3.50 -4.73
CA PHE A 4 -0.08 -4.90 -5.17
C PHE A 4 -1.08 -5.71 -4.35
N THR A 5 -1.48 -6.84 -4.91
CA THR A 5 -2.38 -7.82 -4.29
C THR A 5 -1.69 -9.19 -4.35
N PRO A 6 -1.38 -9.84 -3.21
CA PRO A 6 -0.84 -11.20 -3.21
C PRO A 6 -1.78 -12.17 -3.92
N ASN A 7 -1.22 -13.17 -4.60
CA ASN A 7 -2.01 -14.13 -5.35
C ASN A 7 -3.04 -14.84 -4.45
N GLY A 8 -4.29 -14.92 -4.91
CA GLY A 8 -5.41 -15.50 -4.14
C GLY A 8 -5.91 -14.64 -2.97
N SER A 9 -5.44 -13.41 -2.79
CA SER A 9 -5.90 -12.50 -1.76
C SER A 9 -6.85 -11.43 -2.29
N LYS A 10 -7.80 -10.99 -1.45
CA LYS A 10 -8.58 -9.75 -1.67
C LYS A 10 -7.89 -8.51 -1.09
N TYR A 11 -6.79 -8.70 -0.37
CA TYR A 11 -6.10 -7.64 0.36
C TYR A 11 -5.06 -6.94 -0.50
N ARG A 12 -5.10 -5.61 -0.45
CA ARG A 12 -4.21 -4.75 -1.22
C ARG A 12 -3.26 -3.99 -0.31
N TYR A 13 -2.02 -3.90 -0.76
CA TYR A 13 -0.90 -3.34 -0.01
C TYR A 13 -0.11 -2.35 -0.85
N VAL A 14 0.61 -1.46 -0.19
CA VAL A 14 1.63 -0.60 -0.80
C VAL A 14 3.00 -1.15 -0.44
N GLY A 15 3.84 -1.40 -1.45
CA GLY A 15 5.15 -1.98 -1.23
C GLY A 15 6.23 -1.46 -2.18
N ILE A 16 7.45 -1.88 -1.87
CA ILE A 16 8.65 -1.64 -2.66
C ILE A 16 9.21 -3.01 -3.07
N TRP A 17 9.67 -3.13 -4.31
CA TRP A 17 10.27 -4.33 -4.87
C TRP A 17 11.36 -3.94 -5.88
N TYR A 18 12.24 -4.88 -6.21
CA TYR A 18 13.23 -4.71 -7.26
C TYR A 18 12.57 -4.87 -8.64
N ASN A 19 12.65 -3.83 -9.49
CA ASN A 19 12.03 -3.87 -10.82
C ASN A 19 12.76 -4.76 -11.83
N ASN A 20 14.02 -5.12 -11.54
CA ASN A 20 14.88 -5.88 -12.45
C ASN A 20 14.87 -7.38 -12.16
N TYR A 21 14.07 -7.83 -11.19
CA TYR A 21 13.89 -9.25 -10.88
C TYR A 21 12.61 -9.79 -11.51
N PRO A 22 12.64 -10.99 -12.13
CA PRO A 22 11.48 -11.56 -12.81
C PRO A 22 10.38 -11.99 -11.83
N GLU A 23 10.75 -12.33 -10.60
CA GLU A 23 9.80 -12.70 -9.55
C GLU A 23 9.36 -11.45 -8.79
N PHE A 24 8.05 -11.27 -8.65
CA PHE A 24 7.50 -10.23 -7.81
C PHE A 24 7.71 -10.58 -6.33
N ASN A 25 8.71 -9.94 -5.71
CA ASN A 25 9.00 -10.11 -4.30
C ASN A 25 9.10 -8.74 -3.59
N PRO A 26 8.08 -8.33 -2.81
CA PRO A 26 8.12 -7.07 -2.09
C PRO A 26 9.14 -7.14 -0.94
N VAL A 27 10.13 -6.25 -0.95
CA VAL A 27 11.16 -6.13 0.10
C VAL A 27 10.70 -5.29 1.29
N TRP A 28 9.65 -4.48 1.08
CA TRP A 28 9.05 -3.65 2.12
C TRP A 28 7.56 -3.45 1.84
N VAL A 29 6.74 -3.40 2.90
CA VAL A 29 5.28 -3.25 2.84
C VAL A 29 4.84 -2.25 3.91
N ALA A 30 4.13 -1.19 3.51
CA ALA A 30 3.71 -0.12 4.42
C ALA A 30 2.57 -0.57 5.35
N ASN A 31 1.43 -0.92 4.76
CA ASN A 31 0.19 -1.24 5.46
C ASN A 31 0.05 -2.75 5.70
N ARG A 32 1.12 -3.39 6.19
CA ARG A 32 1.16 -4.86 6.40
C ARG A 32 0.13 -5.32 7.44
N GLU A 33 -0.10 -4.50 8.47
CA GLU A 33 -0.99 -4.79 9.59
C GLU A 33 -2.45 -4.42 9.30
N ARG A 34 -2.68 -3.46 8.40
CA ARG A 34 -4.01 -2.95 8.03
C ARG A 34 -4.17 -2.92 6.50
N PRO A 35 -4.45 -4.07 5.88
CA PRO A 35 -4.67 -4.15 4.43
C PRO A 35 -5.91 -3.41 3.98
N ILE A 36 -5.93 -3.01 2.71
CA ILE A 36 -7.12 -2.43 2.06
C ILE A 36 -7.92 -3.57 1.40
N GLU A 37 -9.24 -3.61 1.59
CA GLU A 37 -10.10 -4.65 1.00
C GLU A 37 -10.68 -4.28 -0.38
N ASP A 38 -10.51 -3.03 -0.82
CA ASP A 38 -11.06 -2.50 -2.05
C ASP A 38 -9.99 -2.12 -3.11
N SER A 39 -10.45 -1.72 -4.29
CA SER A 39 -9.62 -1.23 -5.39
C SER A 39 -9.45 0.29 -5.42
N LEU A 40 -10.02 1.01 -4.45
CA LEU A 40 -10.12 2.46 -4.40
C LEU A 40 -9.10 3.13 -3.48
N GLY A 41 -8.24 2.35 -2.82
CA GLY A 41 -7.18 2.87 -1.97
C GLY A 41 -6.26 3.88 -2.65
N LYS A 42 -5.77 4.86 -1.88
CA LYS A 42 -4.94 5.98 -2.34
C LYS A 42 -3.67 6.12 -1.51
N VAL A 43 -2.61 6.55 -2.18
CA VAL A 43 -1.37 7.02 -1.57
C VAL A 43 -1.26 8.50 -1.86
N MET A 44 -1.08 9.33 -0.83
CA MET A 44 -0.98 10.79 -0.99
C MET A 44 -0.10 11.41 0.09
N ILE A 45 0.35 12.63 -0.17
CA ILE A 45 0.95 13.50 0.85
C ILE A 45 -0.18 14.32 1.49
N SER A 46 -0.35 14.22 2.80
CA SER A 46 -1.30 15.03 3.56
C SER A 46 -0.80 16.46 3.74
N GLU A 47 -1.68 17.35 4.18
CA GLU A 47 -1.37 18.78 4.35
C GLU A 47 -0.23 19.05 5.35
N ASP A 48 -0.03 18.15 6.31
CA ASP A 48 1.07 18.17 7.28
C ASP A 48 2.40 17.61 6.72
N GLY A 49 2.42 17.18 5.45
CA GLY A 49 3.60 16.65 4.77
C GLY A 49 3.81 15.15 4.94
N ASN A 50 2.95 14.45 5.69
CA ASN A 50 3.07 13.01 5.89
C ASN A 50 2.61 12.20 4.68
N LEU A 51 3.26 11.05 4.45
CA LEU A 51 2.78 10.06 3.49
C LEU A 51 1.64 9.28 4.14
N VAL A 52 0.46 9.30 3.51
CA VAL A 52 -0.74 8.65 4.03
C VAL A 52 -1.28 7.66 3.01
N ILE A 53 -1.70 6.49 3.53
CA ILE A 53 -2.42 5.47 2.78
C ILE A 53 -3.86 5.42 3.32
N MET A 54 -4.82 5.58 2.42
CA MET A 54 -6.26 5.51 2.75
C MET A 54 -6.94 4.41 1.94
N ASP A 55 -8.00 3.83 2.51
CA ASP A 55 -8.90 2.95 1.77
C ASP A 55 -9.96 3.74 0.96
N GLY A 56 -10.86 3.04 0.27
CA GLY A 56 -11.94 3.66 -0.50
C GLY A 56 -12.98 4.41 0.34
N LYS A 57 -13.03 4.17 1.65
CA LYS A 57 -13.89 4.88 2.61
C LYS A 57 -13.23 6.14 3.16
N LYS A 58 -11.97 6.41 2.76
CA LYS A 58 -11.11 7.49 3.24
C LYS A 58 -10.60 7.26 4.68
N ASP A 59 -10.64 6.02 5.17
CA ASP A 59 -10.04 5.68 6.45
C ASP A 59 -8.52 5.56 6.27
N VAL A 60 -7.75 6.20 7.16
CA VAL A 60 -6.29 6.08 7.17
C VAL A 60 -5.90 4.71 7.71
N VAL A 61 -5.25 3.91 6.87
CA VAL A 61 -4.75 2.57 7.23
C VAL A 61 -3.29 2.58 7.63
N TRP A 62 -2.51 3.56 7.16
CA TRP A 62 -1.10 3.75 7.50
C TRP A 62 -0.66 5.20 7.24
N SER A 63 0.26 5.72 8.04
CA SER A 63 0.93 7.01 7.79
C SER A 63 2.40 6.97 8.20
N SER A 64 3.20 7.87 7.64
CA SER A 64 4.50 8.24 8.22
C SER A 64 4.32 9.08 9.49
N ASN A 65 5.43 9.38 10.15
CA ASN A 65 5.52 10.29 11.30
C ASN A 65 6.16 11.61 10.91
#